data_AF-A0A0W1LCF1-F1
#
_entry.id   AF-A0A0W1LCF1-F1
#
_cell.length_a   1.000
_cell.length_b   1.000
_cell.length_c   1.000
_cell.angle_alpha   90.00
_cell.angle_beta   90.00
_cell.angle_gamma   90.00
#
_symmetry.space_group_name_H-M   'P 1'
#
loop_
_entity.id
_entity.type
_entity.pdbx_description
1 polymer ?
#
loop_
_entity_poly.entity_id
_entity_poly.type
_entity_poly.pdbx_seq_one_letter_code
_entity_poly.pdbx_strand_id
1 'polypeptide(L)' 'MKKCFLIIIGSLFMILGLIFAVVPGPSLIFFIAGLFCFSFYYPKARHYLGLCQKALSKSCAFLDKKFAK' A
#
# COMPACT_ATOMS: atom_id res chain seq x y z
N MET A 1 12.98 -19.45 6.25
CA MET A 1 13.69 -18.16 6.38
C MET A 1 13.09 -17.03 5.51
N LYS A 2 12.71 -17.29 4.25
CA LYS A 2 12.14 -16.29 3.33
C LYS A 2 10.81 -15.65 3.82
N LYS A 3 9.97 -16.45 4.51
CA LYS A 3 8.69 -16.03 5.13
C LYS A 3 8.86 -14.93 6.18
N CYS A 4 9.70 -15.17 7.18
CA CYS A 4 9.92 -14.21 8.26
C CYS A 4 10.51 -12.90 7.75
N PHE A 5 11.41 -12.97 6.77
CA PHE A 5 12.05 -11.79 6.20
C PHE A 5 11.06 -10.85 5.51
N LEU A 6 10.13 -11.40 4.71
CA LEU A 6 9.06 -10.63 4.05
C LEU A 6 8.03 -10.06 5.03
N ILE A 7 7.75 -10.78 6.13
CA ILE A 7 6.87 -10.30 7.21
C ILE A 7 7.52 -9.15 7.97
N ILE A 8 8.80 -9.27 8.30
CA ILE A 8 9.58 -8.23 8.99
C ILE A 8 9.69 -6.99 8.10
N ILE A 9 10.01 -7.16 6.82
CA ILE A 9 10.06 -6.05 5.85
C ILE A 9 8.68 -5.41 5.70
N GLY A 10 7.62 -6.20 5.53
CA GLY A 10 6.26 -5.68 5.41
C GLY A 10 5.82 -4.90 6.64
N SER A 11 6.18 -5.35 7.84
CA SER A 11 5.90 -4.67 9.10
C SER A 11 6.69 -3.36 9.22
N LEU A 12 7.97 -3.35 8.83
CA LEU A 12 8.79 -2.14 8.73
C LEU A 12 8.16 -1.11 7.78
N PHE A 13 7.75 -1.54 6.59
CA PHE A 13 7.09 -0.68 5.61
C PHE A 13 5.75 -0.11 6.12
N MET A 14 4.98 -0.87 6.90
CA MET A 14 3.76 -0.37 7.54
C MET A 14 4.06 0.69 8.61
N ILE A 15 5.07 0.48 9.44
CA ILE A 15 5.48 1.45 10.48
C ILE A 15 5.99 2.73 9.81
N LEU A 16 6.83 2.59 8.78
CA LEU A 16 7.26 3.72 7.94
C LEU A 16 6.07 4.42 7.31
N GLY A 17 5.12 3.69 6.71
CA GLY A 17 3.90 4.26 6.16
C GLY A 17 3.10 5.07 7.18
N LEU A 18 3.02 4.60 8.43
CA LEU A 18 2.33 5.29 9.52
C LEU A 18 3.05 6.59 9.92
N ILE A 19 4.38 6.56 10.03
CA ILE A 19 5.20 7.75 10.33
C ILE A 19 5.04 8.78 9.21
N PHE A 20 5.09 8.32 7.96
CA PHE A 20 4.92 9.17 6.79
C PHE A 20 3.46 9.57 6.56
N ALA A 21 2.46 8.99 7.24
CA ALA A 21 1.06 9.40 7.09
C ALA A 21 0.81 10.83 7.61
N VAL A 22 1.63 11.29 8.55
CA VAL A 22 1.61 12.67 9.07
C VAL A 22 2.20 13.66 8.07
N VAL A 23 3.12 13.20 7.20
CA VAL A 23 3.72 14.02 6.15
C VAL A 23 2.86 13.91 4.90
N PRO A 24 2.43 15.02 4.26
CA PRO A 24 1.69 14.97 3.00
C PRO A 24 2.66 14.50 1.90
N GLY A 25 2.81 13.19 1.77
CA GLY A 25 3.84 12.54 0.96
C GLY A 25 3.46 11.11 0.56
N PRO A 26 4.42 10.28 0.12
CA PRO A 26 4.18 8.98 -0.50
C PRO A 26 3.81 7.86 0.50
N SER A 27 3.25 8.19 1.66
CA SER A 27 2.87 7.22 2.71
C SER A 27 2.00 6.08 2.19
N LEU A 28 1.09 6.38 1.26
CA LEU A 28 0.29 5.40 0.53
C LEU A 28 1.14 4.36 -0.22
N ILE A 29 2.26 4.77 -0.82
CA ILE A 29 3.17 3.88 -1.54
C ILE A 29 3.85 2.92 -0.57
N PHE A 30 4.26 3.40 0.61
CA PHE A 30 4.84 2.56 1.66
C PHE A 30 3.83 1.53 2.19
N PHE A 31 2.58 1.93 2.41
CA PHE A 31 1.52 1.00 2.80
C PHE A 31 1.25 -0.06 1.73
N ILE A 32 1.17 0.33 0.45
CA ILE A 32 0.96 -0.59 -0.67
C ILE A 32 2.14 -1.56 -0.80
N ALA A 33 3.38 -1.09 -0.68
CA ALA A 33 4.59 -1.91 -0.72
C ALA A 33 4.66 -2.91 0.45
N GLY A 34 4.26 -2.48 1.65
CA GLY A 34 4.17 -3.36 2.82
C GLY A 34 3.12 -4.46 2.64
N LEU A 35 1.91 -4.09 2.21
CA LEU A 35 0.85 -5.05 1.87
C LEU A 35 1.26 -5.99 0.72
N PHE A 36 2.01 -5.48 -0.27
CA PHE A 36 2.58 -6.27 -1.37
C PHE A 36 3.54 -7.36 -0.88
N CYS A 37 4.39 -7.05 0.09
CA CYS A 37 5.22 -8.07 0.73
C CYS A 37 4.38 -9.13 1.44
N PHE A 38 3.28 -8.75 2.11
CA PHE A 38 2.38 -9.69 2.78
C PHE A 38 1.54 -10.56 1.81
N SER A 39 1.21 -10.04 0.64
CA SER A 39 0.41 -10.71 -0.40
C SER A 39 1.07 -11.97 -0.97
N PHE A 40 2.40 -12.07 -0.94
CA PHE A 40 3.11 -13.28 -1.40
C PHE A 40 2.83 -14.52 -0.54
N TYR A 41 2.55 -14.33 0.75
CA TYR A 41 2.35 -15.44 1.67
C TYR A 41 0.91 -15.61 2.15
N TYR A 42 0.13 -14.53 2.16
CA TYR A 42 -1.27 -14.59 2.56
C TYR A 42 -2.17 -14.27 1.35
N PRO A 43 -2.93 -15.25 0.82
CA PRO A 43 -3.85 -15.00 -0.29
C PRO A 43 -4.93 -13.95 0.07
N LYS A 44 -5.25 -13.82 1.36
CA LYS A 44 -6.11 -12.73 1.86
C LYS A 44 -5.48 -11.35 1.66
N ALA A 45 -4.19 -11.19 1.95
CA ALA A 45 -3.49 -9.92 1.76
C ALA A 45 -3.42 -9.52 0.27
N ARG A 46 -3.33 -10.50 -0.63
CA ARG A 46 -3.43 -10.26 -2.09
C ARG A 46 -4.79 -9.69 -2.50
N HIS A 47 -5.86 -10.16 -1.88
CA HIS A 47 -7.20 -9.64 -2.13
C HIS A 47 -7.34 -8.19 -1.66
N TYR A 48 -6.88 -7.87 -0.44
CA TYR A 48 -6.87 -6.49 0.08
C TYR A 48 -6.02 -5.54 -0.78
N LEU A 49 -4.89 -6.01 -1.32
CA LEU A 49 -4.10 -5.25 -2.27
C LEU A 49 -4.87 -4.89 -3.54
N GLY A 50 -5.56 -5.86 -4.14
CA GLY A 50 -6.36 -5.61 -5.33
C GLY A 50 -7.46 -4.58 -5.07
N LEU A 51 -8.07 -4.62 -3.89
CA LEU A 51 -9.04 -3.61 -3.44
C LEU A 51 -8.39 -2.23 -3.27
N CYS A 52 -7.25 -2.15 -2.59
CA CYS A 52 -6.49 -0.90 -2.44
C CYS A 52 -6.06 -0.32 -3.78
N GLN A 53 -5.55 -1.14 -4.71
CA GLN A 53 -5.17 -0.70 -6.05
C GLN A 53 -6.36 -0.18 -6.84
N LYS A 54 -7.51 -0.87 -6.81
CA LYS A 54 -8.75 -0.39 -7.45
C LYS A 54 -9.23 0.92 -6.84
N ALA A 55 -9.22 1.02 -5.50
CA ALA A 55 -9.62 2.25 -4.81
C ALA A 55 -8.68 3.40 -5.17
N LEU A 56 -7.36 3.16 -5.21
CA LEU A 56 -6.37 4.17 -5.57
C LEU A 56 -6.54 4.62 -7.03
N SER A 57 -6.68 3.69 -7.98
CA SER A 57 -6.92 4.03 -9.40
C SER A 57 -8.21 4.83 -9.56
N LYS A 58 -9.27 4.49 -8.81
CA LYS A 58 -10.52 5.25 -8.82
C LYS A 58 -10.34 6.65 -8.23
N SER A 59 -9.59 6.79 -7.14
CA SER A 59 -9.26 8.09 -6.55
C SER A 59 -8.40 8.94 -7.48
N CYS A 60 -7.39 8.36 -8.11
CA CYS A 60 -6.58 9.06 -9.12
C CYS A 60 -7.45 9.49 -10.30
N ALA A 61 -8.29 8.62 -10.87
CA ALA A 61 -9.19 8.98 -11.96
C ALA A 61 -10.19 10.09 -11.55
N PHE A 62 -10.64 10.09 -10.29
CA PHE A 62 -11.51 11.14 -9.77
C PHE A 62 -10.75 12.47 -9.60
N LEU A 63 -9.54 12.44 -9.05
CA LEU A 63 -8.67 13.62 -8.91
C LEU A 63 -8.30 14.18 -10.28
N ASP A 64 -7.89 13.32 -11.21
CA ASP A 64 -7.55 13.68 -12.58
C ASP A 64 -8.74 14.37 -13.27
N LYS A 65 -9.95 13.81 -13.16
CA LYS A 65 -11.18 14.43 -13.68
C LYS A 65 -11.54 15.76 -12.99
N LYS A 66 -11.13 15.95 -11.74
CA LYS A 66 -11.40 17.17 -10.95
C LYS A 66 -10.36 18.27 -11.21
N PHE A 67 -9.11 17.90 -11.51
CA PHE A 67 -8.00 18.80 -11.81
C PHE A 67 -7.84 19.08 -13.31
N ALA A 68 -8.38 18.24 -14.20
CA ALA A 68 -8.41 18.46 -15.64
C ALA A 68 -9.50 19.46 -16.10
N LYS A 69 -10.09 20.22 -15.18
CA LYS A 69 -11.06 21.31 -15.44
C LYS A 69 -10.50 22.60 -14.86
#